data_AF-A0A812LI57-F1
#
_entry.id   AF-A0A812LI57-F1
#
_cell.length_a   1.000
_cell.length_b   1.000
_cell.length_c   1.000
_cell.angle_alpha   90.00
_cell.angle_beta   90.00
_cell.angle_gamma   90.00
#
_symmetry.space_group_name_H-M   'P 1'
#
loop_
_entity.id
_entity.type
_entity.pdbx_description
1 polymer ?
#
loop_
_entity_poly.entity_id
_entity_poly.type
_entity_poly.pdbx_seq_one_letter_code
_entity_poly.pdbx_strand_id
1 'polypeptide(L)'
;MLDTALSWKHRATYYTCRQKVQQVQEALMKGKDDLSLCPYCVECTQYTQAQKKVKFICGHGYHLHCINRWFQDHPNSVGSCPVCEGEKSSRGDAPRDEAQTFILHSLHRRFPTIITQECIESWEGCNAELWLTVLKCPRYSSLFSKVFTRE
;
A
#
# COMPACT_ATOMS: atom_id res chain seq x y z
N MET A 1 -18.84 -19.95 16.73
CA MET A 1 -17.37 -19.81 16.92
C MET A 1 -16.64 -19.33 15.67
N LEU A 2 -16.84 -19.97 14.50
CA LEU A 2 -16.17 -19.56 13.25
C LEU A 2 -16.50 -18.10 12.83
N ASP A 3 -17.76 -17.71 12.87
CA ASP A 3 -18.18 -16.35 12.46
C ASP A 3 -17.60 -15.25 13.37
N THR A 4 -17.53 -15.51 14.67
CA THR A 4 -16.87 -14.63 15.64
C THR A 4 -15.38 -14.45 15.30
N ALA A 5 -14.67 -15.55 15.03
CA ALA A 5 -13.26 -15.52 14.65
C ALA A 5 -13.03 -14.75 13.32
N LEU A 6 -13.92 -14.94 12.34
CA LEU A 6 -13.88 -14.20 11.08
C LEU A 6 -14.16 -12.71 11.26
N SER A 7 -15.09 -12.34 12.13
CA SER A 7 -15.35 -10.93 12.47
C SER A 7 -14.14 -10.27 13.15
N TRP A 8 -13.41 -11.00 14.00
CA TRP A 8 -12.19 -10.51 14.63
C TRP A 8 -11.06 -10.36 13.61
N LYS A 9 -10.89 -11.35 12.72
CA LYS A 9 -9.94 -11.25 11.60
C LYS A 9 -10.23 -10.05 10.70
N HIS A 10 -11.51 -9.78 10.39
CA HIS A 10 -11.94 -8.62 9.62
C HIS A 10 -11.53 -7.31 10.29
N ARG A 11 -11.84 -7.15 11.58
CA ARG A 11 -11.43 -5.98 12.37
C ARG A 11 -9.92 -5.82 12.44
N ALA A 12 -9.19 -6.91 12.71
CA ALA A 12 -7.73 -6.89 12.76
C ALA A 12 -7.12 -6.45 11.42
N THR A 13 -7.64 -6.97 10.30
CA THR A 13 -7.22 -6.59 8.95
C THR A 13 -7.45 -5.10 8.69
N TYR A 14 -8.60 -4.56 9.12
CA TYR A 14 -8.89 -3.14 9.03
C TYR A 14 -7.93 -2.29 9.86
N TYR A 15 -7.63 -2.68 11.10
CA TYR A 15 -6.68 -1.94 11.92
C TYR A 15 -5.27 -1.96 11.32
N THR A 16 -4.82 -3.09 10.77
CA THR A 16 -3.55 -3.16 10.05
C THR A 16 -3.53 -2.26 8.80
N CYS A 17 -4.61 -2.26 8.03
CA CYS A 17 -4.75 -1.37 6.86
C CYS A 17 -4.66 0.10 7.30
N ARG A 18 -5.45 0.50 8.29
CA ARG A 18 -5.48 1.86 8.83
C ARG A 18 -4.11 2.30 9.35
N GLN A 19 -3.41 1.43 10.08
CA GLN A 19 -2.05 1.70 10.56
C GLN A 19 -1.08 1.95 9.41
N LYS A 20 -1.16 1.18 8.33
CA LYS A 20 -0.29 1.40 7.15
C LYS A 20 -0.62 2.70 6.42
N VAL A 21 -1.89 3.03 6.26
CA VAL A 21 -2.30 4.34 5.69
C VAL A 21 -1.78 5.49 6.55
N GLN A 22 -1.87 5.36 7.87
CA GLN A 22 -1.31 6.35 8.81
C GLN A 22 0.21 6.49 8.66
N GLN A 23 0.95 5.39 8.55
CA GLN A 23 2.40 5.43 8.33
C GLN A 23 2.76 6.20 7.04
N VAL A 24 2.00 6.00 5.97
CA VAL A 24 2.22 6.73 4.70
C VAL A 24 2.00 8.22 4.89
N GLN A 25 0.91 8.62 5.53
CA GLN A 25 0.65 10.03 5.83
C GLN A 25 1.78 10.64 6.65
N GLU A 26 2.18 10.00 7.75
CA GLU A 26 3.27 10.47 8.61
C GLU A 26 4.59 10.60 7.84
N ALA A 27 4.92 9.62 6.99
CA ALA A 27 6.15 9.65 6.19
C ALA A 27 6.14 10.76 5.12
N LEU A 28 4.98 11.07 4.54
CA LEU A 28 4.83 12.15 3.58
C LEU A 28 4.89 13.53 4.24
N MET A 29 4.37 13.64 5.47
CA MET A 29 4.37 14.86 6.29
C MET A 29 5.75 15.20 6.86
N LYS A 30 6.60 14.20 7.14
CA LYS A 30 7.92 14.39 7.78
C LYS A 30 8.98 15.07 6.89
N GLY A 31 8.67 15.39 5.63
CA GLY A 31 9.60 16.07 4.72
C GLY A 31 10.46 15.12 3.88
N LYS A 32 11.12 15.71 2.88
CA LYS A 32 11.45 15.10 1.57
C LYS A 32 12.72 14.23 1.51
N ASP A 33 13.45 14.05 2.62
CA ASP A 33 14.86 13.61 2.54
C ASP A 33 15.10 12.10 2.67
N ASP A 34 14.13 11.31 3.16
CA ASP A 34 14.14 9.86 2.96
C ASP A 34 12.78 9.30 3.38
N LEU A 35 11.98 8.86 2.39
CA LEU A 35 10.80 8.07 2.72
C LEU A 35 11.29 6.73 3.28
N SER A 36 11.37 6.62 4.60
CA SER A 36 11.81 5.42 5.31
C SER A 36 10.79 4.27 5.25
N LEU A 37 9.94 4.26 4.24
CA LEU A 37 8.95 3.23 4.00
C LEU A 37 9.31 2.50 2.72
N CYS A 38 9.17 1.18 2.72
CA CYS A 38 9.22 0.40 1.51
C CYS A 38 7.90 0.58 0.76
N PRO A 39 7.88 1.12 -0.48
CA PRO A 39 6.65 1.38 -1.21
C PRO A 39 5.81 0.11 -1.48
N TYR A 40 6.47 -1.04 -1.59
CA TYR A 40 5.82 -2.31 -1.92
C TYR A 40 4.99 -2.92 -0.77
N CYS A 41 5.50 -2.87 0.46
CA CYS A 41 4.84 -3.46 1.63
C CYS A 41 4.27 -2.42 2.59
N VAL A 42 4.65 -1.15 2.44
CA VAL A 42 4.26 -0.05 3.31
C VAL A 42 4.67 -0.35 4.76
N GLU A 43 5.95 -0.67 4.94
CA GLU A 43 6.57 -0.91 6.25
C GLU A 43 7.91 -0.18 6.33
N CYS A 44 8.32 0.14 7.56
CA CYS A 44 9.53 0.90 7.80
C CYS A 44 10.80 0.13 7.38
N THR A 45 11.69 0.81 6.66
CA THR A 45 12.99 0.29 6.23
C THR A 45 14.13 0.67 7.19
N GLN A 46 13.91 1.61 8.12
CA GLN A 46 14.95 2.06 9.07
C GLN A 46 15.46 0.93 9.95
N TYR A 47 14.56 0.10 10.48
CA TYR A 47 14.90 -1.02 11.37
C TYR A 47 15.39 -2.27 10.63
N THR A 48 15.41 -2.23 9.29
CA THR A 48 15.89 -3.36 8.49
C THR A 48 17.40 -3.29 8.36
N GLN A 49 18.06 -4.43 8.60
CA GLN A 49 19.50 -4.60 8.38
C GLN A 49 19.91 -4.12 6.98
N ALA A 50 21.08 -3.48 6.86
CA ALA A 50 21.55 -2.94 5.59
C ALA A 50 21.57 -3.97 4.44
N GLN A 51 22.01 -5.21 4.71
CA GLN A 51 21.98 -6.31 3.73
C GLN A 51 20.57 -6.77 3.30
N LYS A 52 19.51 -6.38 4.01
CA LYS A 52 18.11 -6.76 3.74
C LYS A 52 17.31 -5.62 3.13
N LYS A 53 17.97 -4.55 2.67
CA LYS A 53 17.35 -3.44 1.95
C LYS A 53 18.18 -3.05 0.73
N VAL A 54 17.53 -2.48 -0.27
CA VAL A 54 18.16 -1.90 -1.46
C VAL A 54 17.66 -0.47 -1.63
N LYS A 55 18.52 0.43 -2.08
CA LYS A 55 18.16 1.79 -2.49
C LYS A 55 18.60 1.96 -3.94
N PHE A 56 17.66 2.29 -4.81
CA PHE A 56 17.95 2.57 -6.21
C PHE A 56 18.62 3.94 -6.36
N ILE A 57 19.27 4.18 -7.50
CA ILE A 57 19.91 5.47 -7.81
C ILE A 57 18.92 6.64 -7.84
N CYS A 58 17.64 6.37 -8.11
CA CYS A 58 16.57 7.37 -8.02
C CYS A 58 16.17 7.72 -6.58
N GLY A 59 16.76 7.06 -5.57
CA GLY A 59 16.51 7.32 -4.15
C GLY A 59 15.44 6.42 -3.52
N HIS A 60 14.67 5.66 -4.29
CA HIS A 60 13.64 4.78 -3.73
C HIS A 60 14.23 3.54 -3.04
N GLY A 61 13.83 3.32 -1.79
CA GLY A 61 14.30 2.22 -0.95
C GLY A 61 13.27 1.11 -0.76
N TYR A 62 13.72 -0.15 -0.80
CA TYR A 62 12.86 -1.33 -0.63
C TYR A 62 13.49 -2.34 0.32
N HIS A 63 12.68 -3.18 0.97
CA HIS A 63 13.18 -4.43 1.52
C HIS A 63 13.61 -5.36 0.39
N LEU A 64 14.73 -6.06 0.57
CA LEU A 64 15.29 -6.97 -0.43
C LEU A 64 14.28 -8.06 -0.83
N HIS A 65 13.52 -8.62 0.12
CA HIS A 65 12.47 -9.59 -0.19
C HIS A 65 11.32 -8.99 -1.01
N CYS A 66 10.95 -7.74 -0.72
CA CYS A 66 9.83 -7.07 -1.40
C CYS A 66 10.16 -6.77 -2.86
N ILE A 67 11.36 -6.25 -3.13
CA ILE A 67 11.78 -5.97 -4.49
C ILE A 67 11.98 -7.26 -5.30
N ASN A 68 12.55 -8.30 -4.70
CA ASN A 68 12.72 -9.60 -5.37
C ASN A 68 11.37 -10.21 -5.76
N ARG A 69 10.37 -10.10 -4.88
CA ARG A 69 9.00 -10.55 -5.19
C ARG A 69 8.42 -9.75 -6.35
N TRP A 70 8.57 -8.43 -6.36
CA TRP A 70 8.10 -7.61 -7.47
C TRP A 70 8.76 -7.99 -8.81
N PHE A 71 10.07 -8.25 -8.82
CA PHE A 71 10.80 -8.71 -10.01
C PHE A 71 10.34 -10.09 -10.51
N GLN A 72 9.90 -10.98 -9.62
CA GLN A 72 9.31 -12.27 -10.02
C GLN A 72 7.98 -12.06 -10.76
N ASP A 73 7.17 -11.10 -10.30
CA ASP A 73 5.90 -10.76 -10.94
C ASP A 73 6.11 -9.94 -12.24
N HIS A 74 7.26 -9.25 -12.38
CA HIS A 74 7.60 -8.36 -13.50
C HIS A 74 9.01 -8.66 -14.06
N PRO A 75 9.20 -9.82 -14.74
CA PRO A 75 10.52 -10.27 -15.19
C PRO A 75 11.17 -9.36 -16.24
N ASN A 76 10.38 -8.60 -17.00
CA ASN A 76 10.90 -7.64 -17.99
C ASN A 76 11.41 -6.33 -17.37
N SER A 77 11.22 -6.17 -16.06
CA SER A 77 11.47 -4.94 -15.32
C SER A 77 12.57 -5.10 -14.28
N VAL A 78 13.30 -6.22 -14.32
CA VAL A 78 14.40 -6.53 -13.41
C VAL A 78 15.46 -5.43 -13.44
N GLY A 79 15.87 -4.98 -12.26
CA GLY A 79 16.85 -3.91 -12.10
C GLY A 79 16.29 -2.49 -12.30
N SER A 80 15.00 -2.34 -12.69
CA SER A 80 14.32 -1.05 -12.72
C SER A 80 13.65 -0.75 -11.37
N CYS A 81 13.51 0.53 -11.04
CA CYS A 81 12.76 0.95 -9.86
C CYS A 81 11.26 0.79 -10.12
N PRO A 82 10.49 0.06 -9.28
CA PRO A 82 9.05 -0.13 -9.43
C PRO A 82 8.24 1.17 -9.48
N VAL A 83 8.63 2.17 -8.68
CA VAL A 83 7.97 3.48 -8.65
C VAL A 83 8.17 4.21 -9.98
N CYS A 84 9.41 4.28 -10.46
CA CYS A 84 9.76 5.05 -11.66
C CYS A 84 9.37 4.34 -12.97
N GLU A 85 9.12 3.04 -12.95
CA GLU A 85 8.74 2.32 -14.18
C GLU A 85 7.33 2.67 -14.67
N GLY A 86 6.42 3.07 -13.77
CA GLY A 86 5.08 3.52 -14.14
C GLY A 86 5.06 4.73 -15.07
N GLU A 87 6.19 5.44 -15.22
CA GLU A 87 6.29 6.72 -15.91
C GLU A 87 6.92 6.70 -17.31
N LYS A 88 7.25 5.54 -17.89
CA LYS A 88 7.85 5.52 -19.25
C LYS A 88 6.97 6.19 -20.35
N SER A 89 5.79 6.71 -20.00
CA SER A 89 4.79 7.31 -20.89
C SER A 89 4.55 8.83 -20.75
N SER A 90 5.10 9.58 -19.78
CA SER A 90 4.83 11.04 -19.71
C SER A 90 5.97 11.88 -19.13
N ARG A 91 6.35 12.93 -19.86
CA ARG A 91 7.44 13.86 -19.52
C ARG A 91 7.01 14.83 -18.42
N GLY A 92 7.66 14.71 -17.26
CA GLY A 92 8.09 15.83 -16.43
C GLY A 92 7.00 16.65 -15.73
N ASP A 93 6.51 16.16 -14.59
CA ASP A 93 6.26 16.99 -13.40
C ASP A 93 6.12 16.11 -12.14
N ALA A 94 6.90 16.44 -11.10
CA ALA A 94 6.88 16.00 -9.69
C ALA A 94 7.11 14.51 -9.28
N PRO A 95 8.25 14.18 -8.62
CA PRO A 95 8.55 12.83 -8.08
C PRO A 95 7.74 12.39 -6.85
N ARG A 96 6.75 13.19 -6.40
CA ARG A 96 5.93 12.86 -5.20
C ARG A 96 4.69 12.06 -5.55
N ASP A 97 4.09 12.30 -6.71
CA ASP A 97 2.83 11.68 -7.10
C ASP A 97 3.05 10.22 -7.51
N GLU A 98 4.21 9.91 -8.12
CA GLU A 98 4.60 8.54 -8.50
C GLU A 98 4.65 7.60 -7.28
N ALA A 99 5.39 8.01 -6.25
CA ALA A 99 5.57 7.19 -5.05
C ALA A 99 4.24 7.03 -4.30
N GLN A 100 3.42 8.09 -4.24
CA GLN A 100 2.08 8.05 -3.66
C GLN A 100 1.18 7.08 -4.42
N THR A 101 1.13 7.18 -5.75
CA THR A 101 0.33 6.29 -6.61
C THR A 101 0.79 4.84 -6.47
N PHE A 102 2.10 4.57 -6.49
CA PHE A 102 2.61 3.22 -6.30
C PHE A 102 2.27 2.65 -4.90
N ILE A 103 2.37 3.48 -3.86
CA ILE A 103 2.00 3.11 -2.49
C ILE A 103 0.51 2.82 -2.40
N LEU A 104 -0.35 3.63 -3.03
CA LEU A 104 -1.79 3.45 -3.07
C LEU A 104 -2.17 2.12 -3.72
N HIS A 105 -1.57 1.80 -4.86
CA HIS A 105 -1.76 0.50 -5.51
C HIS A 105 -1.22 -0.67 -4.65
N SER A 106 -0.10 -0.47 -3.96
CA SER A 106 0.45 -1.46 -3.04
C SER A 106 -0.46 -1.70 -1.83
N LEU A 107 -1.13 -0.66 -1.33
CA LEU A 107 -2.15 -0.76 -0.29
C LEU A 107 -3.39 -1.51 -0.78
N HIS A 108 -3.91 -1.17 -1.97
CA HIS A 108 -5.03 -1.89 -2.59
C HIS A 108 -4.72 -3.38 -2.78
N ARG A 109 -3.56 -3.73 -3.36
CA ARG A 109 -3.14 -5.12 -3.54
C ARG A 109 -3.12 -5.91 -2.23
N ARG A 110 -2.75 -5.26 -1.12
CA ARG A 110 -2.64 -5.90 0.21
C ARG A 110 -3.97 -5.94 0.96
N PHE A 111 -4.85 -4.96 0.74
CA PHE A 111 -6.12 -4.83 1.43
C PHE A 111 -7.28 -4.58 0.45
N PRO A 112 -7.50 -5.46 -0.55
CA PRO A 112 -8.41 -5.19 -1.66
C PRO A 112 -9.88 -5.08 -1.22
N THR A 113 -10.23 -5.69 -0.07
CA THR A 113 -11.57 -5.61 0.51
C THR A 113 -11.82 -4.34 1.32
N ILE A 114 -10.78 -3.55 1.60
CA ILE A 114 -10.84 -2.34 2.45
C ILE A 114 -10.56 -1.10 1.63
N ILE A 115 -9.48 -1.14 0.84
CA ILE A 115 -9.14 -0.12 -0.15
C ILE A 115 -9.60 -0.70 -1.48
N THR A 116 -10.74 -0.26 -1.98
CA THR A 116 -11.34 -0.73 -3.24
C THR A 116 -10.78 0.06 -4.42
N GLN A 117 -11.15 -0.32 -5.65
CA GLN A 117 -10.81 0.46 -6.84
C GLN A 117 -11.39 1.88 -6.78
N GLU A 118 -12.61 2.02 -6.26
CA GLU A 118 -13.24 3.33 -6.00
C GLU A 118 -12.41 4.19 -5.02
N CYS A 119 -11.77 3.57 -4.01
CA CYS A 119 -10.84 4.29 -3.15
C CYS A 119 -9.62 4.77 -3.93
N ILE A 120 -9.06 3.96 -4.83
CA ILE A 120 -7.91 4.37 -5.66
C ILE A 120 -8.29 5.58 -6.51
N GLU A 121 -9.37 5.48 -7.29
CA GLU A 121 -9.85 6.55 -8.17
C GLU A 121 -10.14 7.85 -7.41
N SER A 122 -10.69 7.73 -6.19
CA SER A 122 -10.95 8.89 -5.34
C SER A 122 -9.67 9.48 -4.73
N TRP A 123 -8.61 8.70 -4.53
CA TRP A 123 -7.43 9.09 -3.75
C TRP A 123 -6.25 9.52 -4.64
N GLU A 124 -6.18 9.06 -5.88
CA GLU A 124 -5.13 9.41 -6.84
C GLU A 124 -5.02 10.91 -7.13
N GLY A 125 -6.11 11.66 -6.97
CA GLY A 125 -6.15 13.13 -7.12
C GLY A 125 -6.17 13.92 -5.81
N CYS A 126 -6.12 13.24 -4.65
CA CYS A 126 -6.25 13.87 -3.33
C CYS A 126 -4.93 13.87 -2.57
N ASN A 127 -4.69 14.93 -1.78
CA ASN A 127 -3.59 14.92 -0.83
C ASN A 127 -3.73 13.70 0.10
N ALA A 128 -2.65 12.95 0.28
CA ALA A 128 -2.59 11.78 1.14
C ALA A 128 -3.11 12.02 2.57
N GLU A 129 -3.04 13.26 3.09
CA GLU A 129 -3.63 13.68 4.36
C GLU A 129 -5.13 13.38 4.49
N LEU A 130 -5.86 13.30 3.37
CA LEU A 130 -7.28 13.01 3.34
C LEU A 130 -7.60 11.50 3.37
N TRP A 131 -6.65 10.62 3.10
CA TRP A 131 -6.92 9.18 2.98
C TRP A 131 -7.49 8.58 4.27
N LEU A 132 -6.93 8.94 5.46
CA LEU A 132 -7.48 8.47 6.74
C LEU A 132 -8.86 9.03 7.06
N THR A 133 -9.22 10.22 6.59
CA THR A 133 -10.51 10.84 6.92
C THR A 133 -11.66 10.17 6.18
N VAL A 134 -11.38 9.66 4.97
CA VAL A 134 -12.36 8.97 4.14
C VAL A 134 -12.28 7.45 4.22
N LEU A 135 -11.22 6.88 4.81
CA LEU A 135 -11.08 5.44 5.04
C LEU A 135 -12.15 4.94 6.03
N LYS A 136 -12.98 4.01 5.57
CA LYS A 136 -14.07 3.41 6.37
C LYS A 136 -13.80 1.92 6.59
N CYS A 137 -14.21 1.42 7.75
CA CYS A 137 -14.26 -0.02 7.99
C CYS A 137 -15.45 -0.61 7.24
N PRO A 138 -15.25 -1.52 6.27
CA PRO A 138 -16.37 -2.18 5.61
C PRO A 138 -17.19 -2.98 6.63
N ARG A 139 -18.50 -3.11 6.40
CA ARG A 139 -19.34 -3.96 7.25
C ARG A 139 -18.93 -5.42 7.06
N TYR A 140 -18.67 -6.12 8.17
CA TYR A 140 -18.48 -7.56 8.15
C TYR A 140 -19.79 -8.24 7.74
N SER A 141 -19.77 -9.02 6.66
CA SER A 141 -20.91 -9.85 6.27
C SER A 141 -20.79 -11.21 6.96
N SER A 142 -21.63 -11.45 7.97
CA SER A 142 -21.65 -12.73 8.68
C SER A 142 -21.93 -13.89 7.73
N LEU A 143 -21.28 -15.02 7.96
CA LEU A 143 -21.58 -16.25 7.23
C LEU A 143 -23.05 -16.64 7.40
N PHE A 144 -23.62 -16.41 8.58
CA PHE A 144 -25.03 -16.69 8.85
C PHE A 144 -25.95 -15.82 7.98
N SER A 145 -25.63 -14.54 7.79
CA SER A 145 -26.42 -13.65 6.91
C SER A 145 -26.46 -14.12 5.45
N LYS A 146 -25.43 -14.83 4.97
CA LYS A 146 -25.36 -15.39 3.60
C LYS A 146 -26.06 -16.75 3.48
N VAL A 147 -26.19 -17.47 4.59
CA VAL A 147 -26.90 -18.76 4.63
C VAL A 147 -28.42 -18.52 4.68
N PHE A 148 -28.88 -17.55 5.45
CA PHE A 148 -30.31 -17.21 5.58
C PHE A 148 -30.89 -16.37 4.42
N THR A 149 -30.09 -16.02 3.42
CA THR A 149 -30.55 -15.32 2.19
C THR A 149 -30.58 -16.23 0.96
N ARG A 150 -30.28 -17.52 1.13
CA ARG A 150 -30.49 -18.58 0.15
C ARG A 150 -31.76 -19.37 0.50
N GLU A 151 -32.91 -18.71 0.45
CA GLU A 151 -34.25 -19.34 0.43
C GLU A 151 -35.10 -18.65 -0.64
#